data_AF-A0A7K0ZXB3-F1
#
_entry.id   AF-A0A7K0ZXB3-F1
#
_cell.length_a   1.000
_cell.length_b   1.000
_cell.length_c   1.000
_cell.angle_alpha   90.00
_cell.angle_beta   90.00
_cell.angle_gamma   90.00
#
_symmetry.space_group_name_H-M   'P 1'
#
loop_
_entity.id
_entity.type
_entity.pdbx_description
1 polymer ?
#
loop_
_entity_poly.entity_id
_entity_poly.type
_entity_poly.pdbx_seq_one_letter_code
_entity_poly.pdbx_strand_id
1 'polypeptide(L)'
;MTVPELAITYPAELPVTQRRDDISAAIRDHQVVIVAGETGSGKTTQLPKICLELGRGRRTTHRARDGKERQRGGLIGHTQPRRIAARSVAERIADELGQPLGEESVVGYQVRFTDRTSRSTRVKLMTDGILLAELQRDRMLWRYDTIIIDEAHERSLNIDFLLGYLRQLLPRRPDLKLIITSATIDPERFAAHFADRHGVPAPIIEVSGRTYPVEVRYRPLLDLDAQDDEGEVVVRDQTEAIVEAVKELSAEGPGDILVFLPGEREIRDTADALAELTASTRGGGTEVVPLYSRLSAAEQHRVFS
;
A
#
# COMPACT_ATOMS: atom_id res chain seq x y z
N MET A 1 -30.49 4.61 -14.58
CA MET A 1 -30.24 3.36 -13.83
C MET A 1 -29.55 3.75 -12.54
N THR A 2 -30.25 3.61 -11.41
CA THR A 2 -29.70 3.80 -10.07
C THR A 2 -28.58 2.79 -9.87
N VAL A 3 -27.36 3.27 -9.60
CA VAL A 3 -26.25 2.40 -9.21
C VAL A 3 -26.71 1.66 -7.95
N PRO A 4 -26.65 0.32 -7.89
CA PRO A 4 -27.02 -0.40 -6.68
C PRO A 4 -26.23 0.15 -5.50
N GLU A 5 -26.93 0.35 -4.38
CA GLU A 5 -26.32 0.89 -3.17
C GLU A 5 -25.22 -0.07 -2.70
N LEU A 6 -23.98 0.42 -2.68
CA LEU A 6 -22.83 -0.40 -2.28
C LEU A 6 -22.93 -0.66 -0.77
N ALA A 7 -23.07 -1.93 -0.39
CA ALA A 7 -22.94 -2.33 1.01
C ALA A 7 -21.47 -2.27 1.41
N ILE A 8 -21.11 -1.26 2.21
CA ILE A 8 -19.74 -1.08 2.71
C ILE A 8 -19.71 -1.58 4.15
N THR A 9 -18.93 -2.62 4.41
CA THR A 9 -18.68 -3.16 5.75
C THR A 9 -17.25 -2.91 6.16
N TYR A 10 -16.98 -2.89 7.46
CA TYR A 10 -15.64 -2.66 8.01
C TYR A 10 -15.28 -3.78 8.99
N PRO A 11 -14.11 -4.42 8.86
CA PRO A 11 -13.65 -5.39 9.84
C PRO A 11 -13.40 -4.69 11.19
N ALA A 12 -14.08 -5.14 12.24
CA ALA A 12 -14.08 -4.48 13.56
C ALA A 12 -12.73 -4.59 14.29
N GLU A 13 -11.95 -5.61 13.93
CA GLU A 13 -10.62 -5.89 14.47
C GLU A 13 -9.55 -4.92 13.99
N LEU A 14 -9.76 -4.25 12.83
CA LEU A 14 -8.77 -3.33 12.27
C LEU A 14 -8.75 -2.00 13.05
N PRO A 15 -7.57 -1.50 13.46
CA PRO A 15 -7.46 -0.24 14.19
C PRO A 15 -8.08 0.97 13.49
N VAL A 16 -7.95 1.06 12.16
CA VAL A 16 -8.53 2.16 11.38
C VAL A 16 -10.07 2.21 11.50
N THR A 17 -10.73 1.07 11.66
CA THR A 17 -12.19 0.99 11.81
C THR A 17 -12.64 1.67 13.10
N GLN A 18 -11.85 1.59 14.17
CA GLN A 18 -12.17 2.23 15.45
C GLN A 18 -12.11 3.76 15.37
N ARG A 19 -11.31 4.31 14.44
CA ARG A 19 -11.19 5.74 14.17
C ARG A 19 -12.03 6.18 12.96
N ARG A 20 -12.93 5.34 12.44
CA ARG A 20 -13.69 5.60 11.21
C ARG A 20 -14.44 6.94 11.26
N ASP A 21 -15.11 7.23 12.37
CA ASP A 21 -15.94 8.43 12.49
C ASP A 21 -15.07 9.70 12.55
N ASP A 22 -13.94 9.66 13.28
CA ASP A 22 -12.95 10.74 13.32
C ASP A 22 -12.35 11.01 11.93
N ILE A 23 -11.93 9.94 11.23
CA ILE A 23 -11.41 10.02 9.86
C ILE A 23 -12.47 10.59 8.93
N SER A 24 -13.72 10.15 9.06
CA SER A 24 -14.84 10.61 8.23
C SER A 24 -15.13 12.09 8.43
N ALA A 25 -15.11 12.56 9.69
CA ALA A 25 -15.26 13.97 10.02
C ALA A 25 -14.09 14.80 9.46
N ALA A 26 -12.84 14.35 9.66
CA ALA A 26 -11.67 15.04 9.14
C ALA A 26 -11.71 15.18 7.61
N ILE A 27 -12.02 14.09 6.87
CA ILE A 27 -12.13 14.10 5.40
C ILE A 27 -13.25 15.02 4.94
N ARG A 28 -14.37 15.09 5.67
CA ARG A 28 -15.49 15.99 5.35
C ARG A 28 -15.07 17.45 5.48
N ASP A 29 -14.46 17.80 6.61
CA ASP A 29 -14.29 19.19 7.03
C ASP A 29 -13.00 19.82 6.50
N HIS A 30 -11.98 19.02 6.15
CA HIS A 30 -10.66 19.51 5.75
C HIS A 30 -10.28 19.07 4.34
N GLN A 31 -9.70 19.97 3.54
CA GLN A 31 -9.29 19.65 2.17
C GLN A 31 -8.16 18.61 2.12
N VAL A 32 -7.22 18.71 3.07
CA VAL A 32 -6.09 17.80 3.24
C VAL A 32 -6.22 17.13 4.61
N VAL A 33 -5.98 15.82 4.67
CA VAL A 33 -5.93 15.04 5.92
C VAL A 33 -4.69 14.15 5.91
N ILE A 34 -3.96 14.13 7.01
CA ILE A 34 -2.86 13.19 7.25
C ILE A 34 -3.40 12.03 8.10
N VAL A 35 -3.20 10.79 7.66
CA VAL A 35 -3.55 9.59 8.42
C VAL A 35 -2.28 8.82 8.74
N ALA A 36 -1.82 8.91 9.97
CA ALA A 36 -0.62 8.25 10.45
C ALA A 36 -0.97 6.93 11.15
N GLY A 37 -0.09 5.94 11.05
CA GLY A 37 -0.24 4.70 11.83
C GLY A 37 0.56 3.55 11.23
N GLU A 38 0.89 2.56 12.03
CA GLU A 38 1.76 1.43 11.61
C GLU A 38 1.19 0.64 10.43
N THR A 39 2.05 -0.13 9.75
CA THR A 39 1.61 -1.11 8.75
C THR A 39 0.68 -2.14 9.41
N GLY A 40 -0.26 -2.68 8.65
CA GLY A 40 -1.28 -3.59 9.20
C GLY A 40 -2.45 -2.92 9.95
N SER A 41 -2.44 -1.60 10.17
CA SER A 41 -3.56 -0.90 10.81
C SER A 41 -4.83 -0.78 9.94
N GLY A 42 -4.75 -1.16 8.65
CA GLY A 42 -5.85 -1.18 7.70
C GLY A 42 -6.05 0.10 6.88
N LYS A 43 -5.19 1.13 7.02
CA LYS A 43 -5.31 2.42 6.31
C LYS A 43 -5.54 2.26 4.80
N THR A 44 -4.66 1.50 4.16
CA THR A 44 -4.63 1.25 2.71
C THR A 44 -5.94 0.64 2.19
N THR A 45 -6.55 -0.29 2.91
CA THR A 45 -7.77 -0.97 2.44
C THR A 45 -9.05 -0.23 2.85
N GLN A 46 -9.07 0.42 4.02
CA GLN A 46 -10.30 1.02 4.56
C GLN A 46 -10.52 2.48 4.18
N LEU A 47 -9.46 3.29 3.98
CA LEU A 47 -9.62 4.71 3.62
C LEU A 47 -10.41 4.94 2.32
N PRO A 48 -10.17 4.19 1.21
CA PRO A 48 -10.98 4.32 0.00
C PRO A 48 -12.46 3.98 0.24
N LYS A 49 -12.75 3.01 1.11
CA LYS A 49 -14.12 2.62 1.48
C LYS A 49 -14.82 3.73 2.27
N ILE A 50 -14.14 4.35 3.24
CA ILE A 50 -14.64 5.54 3.95
C ILE A 50 -14.94 6.68 2.96
N CYS A 51 -14.04 6.93 2.00
CA CYS A 51 -14.29 7.92 0.95
C CYS A 51 -15.55 7.58 0.12
N LEU A 52 -15.74 6.31 -0.26
CA LEU A 52 -16.94 5.86 -0.97
C LEU A 52 -18.22 6.08 -0.16
N GLU A 53 -18.20 5.79 1.15
CA GLU A 53 -19.31 6.02 2.10
C GLU A 53 -19.67 7.51 2.19
N LEU A 54 -18.66 8.38 2.21
CA LEU A 54 -18.82 9.85 2.14
C LEU A 54 -19.26 10.38 0.76
N GLY A 55 -19.56 9.50 -0.20
CA GLY A 55 -20.05 9.87 -1.53
C GLY A 55 -18.97 10.31 -2.51
N ARG A 56 -17.68 10.14 -2.18
CA ARG A 56 -16.56 10.41 -3.09
C ARG A 56 -16.48 9.35 -4.21
N GLY A 57 -15.75 9.68 -5.28
CA GLY A 57 -15.68 8.82 -6.47
C GLY A 57 -17.01 8.69 -7.20
N ARG A 58 -17.98 9.60 -7.00
CA ARG A 58 -19.21 9.68 -7.81
C ARG A 58 -19.00 10.70 -8.90
N ARG A 59 -19.41 10.40 -10.14
CA ARG A 59 -19.34 11.37 -11.23
C ARG A 59 -20.16 12.60 -10.85
N THR A 60 -19.51 13.75 -10.90
CA THR A 60 -20.18 15.04 -10.76
C THR A 60 -20.10 15.78 -12.09
N THR A 61 -20.96 16.77 -12.28
CA THR A 61 -20.86 17.72 -13.39
C THR A 61 -20.51 19.08 -12.82
N HIS A 62 -19.77 19.86 -13.60
CA HIS A 62 -19.60 21.29 -13.33
C HIS A 62 -19.95 22.08 -14.58
N ARG A 63 -20.45 23.29 -14.36
CA ARG A 63 -20.73 24.23 -15.44
C ARG A 63 -19.45 24.98 -15.78
N ALA A 64 -18.94 24.76 -16.99
CA ALA A 64 -17.77 25.48 -17.50
C ALA A 64 -18.12 26.94 -17.82
N ARG A 65 -17.10 27.77 -18.05
CA ARG A 65 -17.27 29.22 -18.35
C ARG A 65 -18.10 29.47 -19.63
N ASP A 66 -18.09 28.51 -20.55
CA ASP A 66 -18.91 28.52 -21.78
C ASP A 66 -20.37 28.07 -21.54
N GLY A 67 -20.77 27.88 -20.27
CA GLY A 67 -22.10 27.47 -19.86
C GLY A 67 -22.38 25.96 -20.00
N LYS A 68 -21.45 25.19 -20.59
CA LYS A 68 -21.62 23.75 -20.84
C LYS A 68 -21.33 22.94 -19.58
N GLU A 69 -22.12 21.90 -19.35
CA GLU A 69 -21.79 20.91 -18.32
C GLU A 69 -20.66 20.00 -18.80
N ARG A 70 -19.62 19.89 -17.97
CA ARG A 70 -18.51 18.96 -18.21
C ARG A 70 -18.39 18.03 -17.01
N GLN A 71 -18.16 16.75 -17.29
CA GLN A 71 -17.91 15.77 -16.25
C GLN A 71 -16.67 16.17 -15.44
N ARG A 72 -16.75 15.99 -14.13
CA ARG A 72 -15.71 16.29 -13.15
C ARG A 72 -15.75 15.27 -12.03
N GLY A 73 -14.58 14.91 -11.52
CA GLY A 73 -14.44 13.88 -10.50
C GLY A 73 -14.97 12.53 -10.97
N GLY A 74 -15.38 11.71 -10.01
CA GLY A 74 -15.87 10.36 -10.27
C GLY A 74 -14.81 9.29 -10.09
N LEU A 75 -13.61 9.66 -9.64
CA LEU A 75 -12.58 8.73 -9.21
C LEU A 75 -11.95 9.20 -7.90
N ILE A 76 -11.76 8.23 -7.00
CA ILE A 76 -10.80 8.24 -5.91
C ILE A 76 -9.53 7.61 -6.50
N GLY A 77 -8.47 8.40 -6.67
CA GLY A 77 -7.17 7.90 -7.10
C GLY A 77 -6.36 7.52 -5.88
N HIS A 78 -5.97 6.26 -5.74
CA HIS A 78 -5.21 5.77 -4.59
C HIS A 78 -3.86 5.25 -5.07
N THR A 79 -2.80 5.98 -4.75
CA THR A 79 -1.46 5.66 -5.24
C THR A 79 -0.73 4.71 -4.29
N GLN A 80 0.12 3.87 -4.90
CA GLN A 80 0.99 2.93 -4.21
C GLN A 80 2.39 3.02 -4.84
N PRO A 81 3.46 2.92 -4.06
CA PRO A 81 4.83 2.94 -4.60
C PRO A 81 5.14 1.68 -5.43
N ARG A 82 4.55 0.55 -5.04
CA ARG A 82 4.83 -0.77 -5.64
C ARG A 82 3.66 -1.28 -6.49
N ARG A 83 3.98 -1.88 -7.65
CA ARG A 83 2.97 -2.46 -8.57
C ARG A 83 2.16 -3.58 -7.93
N ILE A 84 2.84 -4.47 -7.19
CA ILE A 84 2.21 -5.59 -6.50
C ILE A 84 1.24 -5.10 -5.42
N ALA A 85 1.59 -4.04 -4.69
CA ALA A 85 0.72 -3.42 -3.69
C ALA A 85 -0.52 -2.82 -4.36
N ALA A 86 -0.37 -2.03 -5.42
CA ALA A 86 -1.51 -1.46 -6.16
C ALA A 86 -2.52 -2.53 -6.61
N ARG A 87 -2.02 -3.68 -7.10
CA ARG A 87 -2.85 -4.80 -7.56
C ARG A 87 -3.51 -5.53 -6.38
N SER A 88 -2.72 -6.02 -5.42
CA SER A 88 -3.23 -6.82 -4.29
C SER A 88 -4.22 -6.03 -3.43
N VAL A 89 -3.98 -4.72 -3.23
CA VAL A 89 -4.92 -3.84 -2.53
C VAL A 89 -6.22 -3.68 -3.30
N ALA A 90 -6.17 -3.56 -4.64
CA ALA A 90 -7.38 -3.47 -5.45
C ALA A 90 -8.22 -4.75 -5.35
N GLU A 91 -7.57 -5.91 -5.44
CA GLU A 91 -8.20 -7.23 -5.27
C GLU A 91 -8.83 -7.33 -3.88
N ARG A 92 -8.09 -6.99 -2.83
CA ARG A 92 -8.59 -7.04 -1.45
C ARG A 92 -9.79 -6.11 -1.21
N ILE A 93 -9.75 -4.88 -1.71
CA ILE A 93 -10.88 -3.94 -1.54
C ILE A 93 -12.10 -4.43 -2.34
N ALA A 94 -11.90 -4.99 -3.54
CA ALA A 94 -13.00 -5.53 -4.33
C ALA A 94 -13.67 -6.72 -3.63
N ASP A 95 -12.86 -7.65 -3.08
CA ASP A 95 -13.35 -8.79 -2.31
C ASP A 95 -14.13 -8.35 -1.06
N GLU A 96 -13.60 -7.38 -0.30
CA GLU A 96 -14.30 -6.82 0.87
C GLU A 96 -15.60 -6.09 0.53
N LEU A 97 -15.72 -5.58 -0.70
CA LEU A 97 -16.96 -4.98 -1.22
C LEU A 97 -17.87 -6.01 -1.89
N GLY A 98 -17.50 -7.29 -1.92
CA GLY A 98 -18.26 -8.38 -2.53
C GLY A 98 -18.37 -8.26 -4.05
N GLN A 99 -17.37 -7.68 -4.71
CA GLN A 99 -17.37 -7.47 -6.16
C GLN A 99 -16.16 -8.13 -6.83
N PRO A 100 -16.33 -8.85 -7.95
CA PRO A 100 -15.18 -9.27 -8.74
C PRO A 100 -14.49 -8.05 -9.35
N LEU A 101 -13.16 -8.08 -9.46
CA LEU A 101 -12.45 -7.10 -10.28
C LEU A 101 -12.79 -7.30 -11.76
N GLY A 102 -13.13 -6.22 -12.46
CA GLY A 102 -13.51 -6.30 -13.87
C GLY A 102 -14.30 -5.09 -14.36
N GLU A 103 -14.98 -5.24 -15.49
CA GLU A 103 -15.66 -4.14 -16.18
C GLU A 103 -16.80 -3.51 -15.37
N GLU A 104 -17.43 -4.26 -14.47
CA GLU A 104 -18.55 -3.78 -13.63
C GLU A 104 -18.13 -3.44 -12.20
N SER A 105 -16.85 -3.58 -11.87
CA SER A 105 -16.33 -3.34 -10.52
C SER A 105 -16.17 -1.85 -10.22
N VAL A 106 -16.57 -1.44 -9.01
CA VAL A 106 -16.26 -0.08 -8.54
C VAL A 106 -14.81 0.10 -8.16
N VAL A 107 -14.04 -0.98 -8.06
CA VAL A 107 -12.60 -0.97 -7.81
C VAL A 107 -11.89 -1.39 -9.09
N GLY A 108 -10.86 -0.67 -9.47
CA GLY A 108 -9.99 -1.03 -10.57
C GLY A 108 -8.56 -0.63 -10.25
N TYR A 109 -7.61 -1.14 -11.04
CA TYR A 109 -6.22 -0.73 -10.88
C TYR A 109 -5.54 -0.43 -12.21
N GLN A 110 -4.52 0.42 -12.17
CA GLN A 110 -3.66 0.71 -13.30
C GLN A 110 -2.20 0.75 -12.87
N VAL A 111 -1.38 -0.11 -13.47
CA VAL A 111 0.07 -0.14 -13.33
C VAL A 111 0.71 -0.05 -14.71
N ARG A 112 2.04 0.09 -14.77
CA ARG A 112 2.74 0.08 -16.07
C ARG A 112 2.36 -1.18 -16.87
N PHE A 113 1.95 -0.97 -18.13
CA PHE A 113 1.52 -2.01 -19.09
C PHE A 113 0.21 -2.75 -18.74
N THR A 114 -0.51 -2.37 -17.69
CA THR A 114 -1.76 -3.05 -17.32
C THR A 114 -2.77 -2.06 -16.79
N ASP A 115 -3.93 -1.98 -17.44
CA ASP A 115 -5.07 -1.19 -17.02
C ASP A 115 -6.29 -2.11 -16.88
N ARG A 116 -6.82 -2.20 -15.65
CA ARG A 116 -8.03 -2.95 -15.29
C ARG A 116 -9.09 -2.00 -14.74
N THR A 117 -9.15 -0.78 -15.28
CA THR A 117 -10.20 0.18 -14.96
C THR A 117 -11.31 0.18 -16.02
N SER A 118 -12.49 0.61 -15.64
CA SER A 118 -13.67 0.68 -16.51
C SER A 118 -14.46 1.97 -16.26
N ARG A 119 -15.64 2.07 -16.89
CA ARG A 119 -16.56 3.19 -16.65
C ARG A 119 -17.26 3.12 -15.28
N SER A 120 -17.35 1.94 -14.68
CA SER A 120 -17.96 1.71 -13.37
C SER A 120 -16.96 1.92 -12.21
N THR A 121 -15.65 1.87 -12.50
CA THR A 121 -14.60 2.15 -11.52
C THR A 121 -14.79 3.51 -10.87
N ARG A 122 -14.79 3.52 -9.54
CA ARG A 122 -14.86 4.69 -8.65
C ARG A 122 -13.62 4.81 -7.76
N VAL A 123 -12.99 3.70 -7.42
CA VAL A 123 -11.69 3.63 -6.72
C VAL A 123 -10.67 3.06 -7.69
N LYS A 124 -9.68 3.87 -8.05
CA LYS A 124 -8.59 3.48 -8.94
C LYS A 124 -7.30 3.38 -8.14
N LEU A 125 -6.84 2.15 -7.92
CA LEU A 125 -5.51 1.87 -7.38
C LEU A 125 -4.49 2.05 -8.49
N MET A 126 -3.38 2.72 -8.24
CA MET A 126 -2.36 2.89 -9.27
C MET A 126 -0.99 3.09 -8.68
N THR A 127 0.05 2.88 -9.48
CA THR A 127 1.40 3.31 -9.04
C THR A 127 1.54 4.83 -9.11
N ASP A 128 2.38 5.41 -8.25
CA ASP A 128 2.67 6.86 -8.28
C ASP A 128 3.06 7.36 -9.68
N GLY A 129 3.87 6.58 -10.39
CA GLY A 129 4.30 6.89 -11.75
C GLY A 129 3.15 6.95 -12.78
N ILE A 130 2.04 6.26 -12.53
CA ILE A 130 0.84 6.33 -13.40
C ILE A 130 0.12 7.65 -13.15
N LEU A 131 -0.09 8.05 -11.89
CA LEU A 131 -0.68 9.37 -11.59
C LEU A 131 0.19 10.50 -12.14
N LEU A 132 1.52 10.39 -11.99
CA LEU A 132 2.47 11.35 -12.53
C LEU A 132 2.39 11.45 -14.07
N ALA A 133 2.25 10.31 -14.77
CA ALA A 133 2.08 10.31 -16.22
C ALA A 133 0.74 10.95 -16.64
N GLU A 134 -0.34 10.76 -15.87
CA GLU A 134 -1.63 11.39 -16.15
C GLU A 134 -1.57 12.92 -16.00
N LEU A 135 -0.78 13.46 -15.07
CA LEU A 135 -0.59 14.91 -14.89
C LEU A 135 -0.09 15.62 -16.15
N GLN A 136 0.60 14.92 -17.05
CA GLN A 136 1.05 15.50 -18.33
C GLN A 136 -0.13 15.87 -19.24
N ARG A 137 -1.25 15.14 -19.15
CA ARG A 137 -2.43 15.31 -20.01
C ARG A 137 -3.59 15.98 -19.27
N ASP A 138 -3.74 15.68 -17.99
CA ASP A 138 -4.76 16.24 -17.11
C ASP A 138 -4.08 16.96 -15.93
N ARG A 139 -3.51 18.13 -16.22
CA ARG A 139 -2.81 18.98 -15.23
C ARG A 139 -3.69 19.39 -14.05
N MET A 140 -5.00 19.41 -14.25
CA MET A 140 -5.91 19.79 -13.19
C MET A 140 -6.43 18.58 -12.41
N LEU A 141 -6.14 17.34 -12.84
CA LEU A 141 -6.71 16.11 -12.29
C LEU A 141 -8.24 16.14 -12.27
N TRP A 142 -8.87 16.62 -13.34
CA TRP A 142 -10.33 16.76 -13.42
C TRP A 142 -11.08 15.46 -13.27
N ARG A 143 -10.44 14.32 -13.58
CA ARG A 143 -11.02 12.98 -13.39
C ARG A 143 -11.18 12.60 -11.92
N TYR A 144 -10.44 13.24 -11.01
CA TYR A 144 -10.41 12.88 -9.60
C TYR A 144 -11.09 13.93 -8.73
N ASP A 145 -11.89 13.45 -7.77
CA ASP A 145 -12.40 14.27 -6.66
C ASP A 145 -11.64 14.03 -5.36
N THR A 146 -10.93 12.90 -5.27
CA THR A 146 -10.12 12.51 -4.13
C THR A 146 -8.83 11.87 -4.62
N ILE A 147 -7.70 12.27 -4.07
CA ILE A 147 -6.42 11.59 -4.21
C ILE A 147 -5.97 11.12 -2.84
N ILE A 148 -5.55 9.86 -2.77
CA ILE A 148 -4.92 9.24 -1.60
C ILE A 148 -3.49 8.92 -2.02
N ILE A 149 -2.52 9.57 -1.38
CA ILE A 149 -1.10 9.23 -1.51
C ILE A 149 -0.76 8.30 -0.36
N ASP A 150 -0.73 7.00 -0.63
CA ASP A 150 -0.42 5.98 0.37
C ASP A 150 1.09 5.82 0.51
N GLU A 151 1.54 5.33 1.67
CA GLU A 151 2.95 5.00 1.91
C GLU A 151 3.89 6.19 1.62
N ALA A 152 3.46 7.42 1.94
CA ALA A 152 4.25 8.64 1.65
C ALA A 152 5.60 8.71 2.38
N HIS A 153 5.84 7.75 3.29
CA HIS A 153 7.13 7.54 3.95
C HIS A 153 8.15 6.82 3.06
N GLU A 154 7.72 6.10 2.03
CA GLU A 154 8.60 5.60 0.98
C GLU A 154 9.05 6.81 0.16
N ARG A 155 10.19 7.41 0.54
CA ARG A 155 10.74 8.66 -0.01
C ARG A 155 11.18 8.52 -1.47
N SER A 156 10.22 8.25 -2.36
CA SER A 156 10.43 8.13 -3.78
C SER A 156 10.31 9.51 -4.44
N LEU A 157 11.12 9.74 -5.48
CA LEU A 157 11.08 10.97 -6.27
C LEU A 157 9.67 11.25 -6.83
N ASN A 158 8.93 10.20 -7.19
CA ASN A 158 7.57 10.33 -7.72
C ASN A 158 6.63 10.89 -6.66
N ILE A 159 6.67 10.37 -5.43
CA ILE A 159 5.86 10.86 -4.32
C ILE A 159 6.21 12.31 -4.01
N ASP A 160 7.50 12.66 -3.89
CA ASP A 160 7.93 14.03 -3.60
C ASP A 160 7.43 15.02 -4.67
N PHE A 161 7.54 14.65 -5.95
CA PHE A 161 7.03 15.47 -7.04
C PHE A 161 5.50 15.62 -6.98
N LEU A 162 4.77 14.52 -6.75
CA LEU A 162 3.31 14.54 -6.63
C LEU A 162 2.88 15.44 -5.48
N LEU A 163 3.51 15.35 -4.31
CA LEU A 163 3.20 16.20 -3.15
C LEU A 163 3.46 17.67 -3.46
N GLY A 164 4.62 18.00 -4.04
CA GLY A 164 4.94 19.37 -4.46
C GLY A 164 3.96 19.92 -5.51
N TYR A 165 3.52 19.09 -6.46
CA TYR A 165 2.53 19.46 -7.46
C TYR A 165 1.15 19.68 -6.84
N LEU A 166 0.69 18.75 -6.01
CA LEU A 166 -0.61 18.82 -5.33
C LEU A 166 -0.69 20.05 -4.44
N ARG A 167 0.39 20.41 -3.73
CA ARG A 167 0.46 21.63 -2.93
C ARG A 167 0.13 22.89 -3.75
N GLN A 168 0.60 22.96 -5.00
CA GLN A 168 0.29 24.07 -5.91
C GLN A 168 -1.11 23.96 -6.54
N LEU A 169 -1.61 22.74 -6.74
CA LEU A 169 -2.91 22.49 -7.36
C LEU A 169 -4.08 22.78 -6.43
N LEU A 170 -3.98 22.38 -5.15
CA LEU A 170 -5.11 22.42 -4.19
C LEU A 170 -5.77 23.81 -4.06
N PRO A 171 -5.04 24.95 -4.01
CA PRO A 171 -5.67 26.28 -4.01
C PRO A 171 -6.53 26.56 -5.25
N ARG A 172 -6.22 25.92 -6.39
CA ARG A 172 -6.96 26.04 -7.66
C ARG A 172 -8.06 24.99 -7.81
N ARG A 173 -8.04 23.95 -6.97
CA ARG A 173 -8.97 22.81 -6.93
C ARG A 173 -9.53 22.63 -5.51
N PRO A 174 -10.28 23.59 -4.95
CA PRO A 174 -10.84 23.50 -3.59
C PRO A 174 -11.79 22.31 -3.39
N ASP A 175 -12.30 21.74 -4.48
CA ASP A 175 -13.13 20.54 -4.49
C ASP A 175 -12.34 19.22 -4.37
N LEU A 176 -11.05 19.22 -4.71
CA LEU A 176 -10.18 18.05 -4.67
C LEU A 176 -9.77 17.79 -3.22
N LYS A 177 -10.12 16.60 -2.71
CA LYS A 177 -9.63 16.11 -1.42
C LYS A 177 -8.28 15.42 -1.59
N LEU A 178 -7.38 15.65 -0.64
CA LEU A 178 -6.10 14.97 -0.53
C LEU A 178 -6.02 14.24 0.81
N ILE A 179 -5.71 12.96 0.76
CA ILE A 179 -5.41 12.15 1.95
C ILE A 179 -3.98 11.67 1.79
N ILE A 180 -3.15 11.86 2.81
CA ILE A 180 -1.76 11.38 2.82
C ILE A 180 -1.66 10.37 3.94
N THR A 181 -1.17 9.18 3.65
CA THR A 181 -0.92 8.17 4.68
C THR A 181 0.58 7.99 4.91
N SER A 182 0.95 7.70 6.15
CA SER A 182 2.33 7.40 6.52
C SER A 182 2.36 6.35 7.63
N ALA A 183 3.33 5.44 7.55
CA ALA A 183 3.62 4.49 8.62
C ALA A 183 4.68 4.98 9.62
N THR A 184 5.25 6.17 9.40
CA THR A 184 6.41 6.68 10.14
C THR A 184 6.10 7.90 11.01
N ILE A 185 7.07 8.21 11.87
CA ILE A 185 7.03 9.14 13.02
C ILE A 185 6.98 10.64 12.63
N ASP A 186 6.97 11.01 11.34
CA ASP A 186 6.96 12.44 10.98
C ASP A 186 5.73 12.89 10.16
N PRO A 187 4.49 12.62 10.62
CA PRO A 187 3.29 13.19 10.03
C PRO A 187 3.24 14.72 10.12
N GLU A 188 3.95 15.32 11.08
CA GLU A 188 4.01 16.76 11.32
C GLU A 188 4.63 17.51 10.14
N ARG A 189 5.69 16.98 9.52
CA ARG A 189 6.25 17.60 8.30
C ARG A 189 5.24 17.66 7.17
N PHE A 190 4.44 16.61 6.96
CA PHE A 190 3.40 16.63 5.94
C PHE A 190 2.29 17.61 6.31
N ALA A 191 1.85 17.63 7.57
CA ALA A 191 0.85 18.56 8.06
C ALA A 191 1.27 20.03 7.86
N ALA A 192 2.51 20.36 8.19
CA ALA A 192 3.09 21.69 8.01
C ALA A 192 3.25 22.04 6.52
N HIS A 193 3.71 21.10 5.68
CA HIS A 193 3.85 21.32 4.25
C HIS A 193 2.52 21.69 3.59
N PHE A 194 1.43 21.03 4.01
CA PHE A 194 0.08 21.25 3.51
C PHE A 194 -0.76 22.23 4.35
N ALA A 195 -0.13 23.07 5.17
CA ALA A 195 -0.83 24.08 5.94
C ALA A 195 -1.73 24.95 5.05
N ASP A 196 -2.88 25.35 5.58
CA ASP A 196 -3.84 26.15 4.84
C ASP A 196 -3.33 27.59 4.60
N ARG A 197 -4.17 28.44 3.99
CA ARG A 197 -3.82 29.85 3.72
C ARG A 197 -3.56 30.69 4.97
N HIS A 198 -4.01 30.24 6.13
CA HIS A 198 -3.82 30.89 7.42
C HIS A 198 -2.61 30.31 8.18
N GLY A 199 -1.90 29.35 7.59
CA GLY A 199 -0.76 28.67 8.21
C GLY A 199 -1.16 27.59 9.20
N VAL A 200 -2.44 27.19 9.25
CA VAL A 200 -2.90 26.10 10.12
C VAL A 200 -2.51 24.77 9.47
N PRO A 201 -1.72 23.91 10.14
CA PRO A 201 -1.34 22.60 9.61
C PRO A 201 -2.55 21.72 9.29
N ALA A 202 -2.41 20.82 8.31
CA ALA A 202 -3.45 19.83 8.03
C ALA A 202 -3.68 18.91 9.25
N PRO A 203 -4.93 18.51 9.56
CA PRO A 203 -5.20 17.64 10.69
C PRO A 203 -4.51 16.29 10.52
N ILE A 204 -3.93 15.80 11.62
CA ILE A 204 -3.32 14.48 11.72
C ILE A 204 -4.26 13.58 12.51
N ILE A 205 -4.63 12.44 11.93
CA ILE A 205 -5.35 11.38 12.61
C ILE A 205 -4.42 10.19 12.80
N GLU A 206 -4.13 9.87 14.05
CA GLU A 206 -3.30 8.72 14.41
C GLU A 206 -4.14 7.46 14.58
N VAL A 207 -3.71 6.40 13.91
CA VAL A 207 -4.29 5.06 13.96
C VAL A 207 -3.22 4.14 14.54
N SER A 208 -3.18 4.04 15.86
CA SER A 208 -2.24 3.17 16.57
C SER A 208 -2.48 1.70 16.17
N GLY A 209 -1.43 1.02 15.71
CA GLY A 209 -1.49 -0.41 15.45
C GLY A 209 -1.56 -1.21 16.74
N ARG A 210 -1.81 -2.52 16.60
CA ARG A 210 -1.54 -3.49 17.66
C ARG A 210 -0.16 -4.06 17.40
N THR A 211 0.86 -3.55 18.08
CA THR A 211 2.17 -4.20 18.11
C THR A 211 2.19 -5.29 19.16
N TYR A 212 2.83 -6.40 18.80
CA TYR A 212 3.19 -7.44 19.74
C TYR A 212 4.69 -7.35 20.00
N PRO A 213 5.17 -7.65 21.23
CA PRO A 213 6.59 -7.68 21.50
C PRO A 213 7.29 -8.69 20.60
N VAL A 214 8.42 -8.30 20.01
CA VAL A 214 9.24 -9.16 19.16
C VAL A 214 10.57 -9.43 19.88
N GLU A 215 10.93 -10.70 20.03
CA GLU A 215 12.25 -11.10 20.50
C GLU A 215 13.28 -10.93 19.38
N VAL A 216 14.42 -10.31 19.67
CA VAL A 216 15.51 -10.12 18.71
C VAL A 216 16.66 -11.05 19.07
N ARG A 217 16.96 -12.01 18.19
CA ARG A 217 18.10 -12.93 18.32
C ARG A 217 19.17 -12.55 17.30
N TYR A 218 20.40 -12.31 17.78
CA TYR A 218 21.55 -12.04 16.92
C TYR A 218 22.37 -13.31 16.70
N ARG A 219 22.71 -13.59 15.44
CA ARG A 219 23.59 -14.69 15.02
C ARG A 219 24.62 -14.12 14.04
N PRO A 220 25.90 -13.99 14.43
CA PRO A 220 26.93 -13.48 13.52
C PRO A 220 27.22 -14.50 12.41
N LEU A 221 27.51 -14.01 11.21
CA LEU A 221 28.02 -14.84 10.10
C LEU A 221 29.53 -15.10 10.21
N LEU A 222 30.22 -14.35 11.06
CA LEU A 222 31.63 -14.56 11.38
C LEU A 222 31.71 -15.57 12.51
N ASP A 223 32.33 -16.71 12.24
CA ASP A 223 32.65 -17.68 13.27
C ASP A 223 34.02 -17.34 13.87
N LEU A 224 34.01 -16.49 14.89
CA LEU A 224 35.23 -15.96 15.52
C LEU A 224 36.10 -17.06 16.18
N ASP A 225 35.52 -18.23 16.44
CA ASP A 225 36.19 -19.36 17.06
C ASP A 225 36.71 -20.39 16.03
N ALA A 226 36.34 -20.24 14.75
CA ALA A 226 36.80 -21.08 13.65
C ALA A 226 37.75 -20.30 12.73
N GLN A 227 38.95 -20.85 12.53
CA GLN A 227 39.92 -20.35 11.56
C GLN A 227 40.01 -21.32 10.39
N ASP A 228 40.11 -20.78 9.16
CA ASP A 228 40.44 -21.59 7.99
C ASP A 228 41.93 -21.99 8.00
N ASP A 229 42.34 -22.76 6.99
CA ASP A 229 43.73 -23.25 6.86
C ASP A 229 44.77 -22.12 6.75
N GLU A 230 44.32 -20.89 6.49
CA GLU A 230 45.12 -19.67 6.33
C GLU A 230 45.12 -18.79 7.60
N GLY A 231 44.37 -19.20 8.64
CA GLY A 231 44.26 -18.50 9.92
C GLY A 231 43.23 -17.37 9.93
N GLU A 232 42.44 -17.22 8.88
CA GLU A 232 41.40 -16.19 8.75
C GLU A 232 40.09 -16.68 9.38
N VAL A 233 39.28 -15.72 9.87
CA VAL A 233 37.98 -16.01 10.48
C VAL A 233 37.04 -16.60 9.44
N VAL A 234 36.48 -17.77 9.72
CA VAL A 234 35.54 -18.42 8.81
C VAL A 234 34.26 -17.58 8.67
N VAL A 235 33.94 -17.19 7.43
CA VAL A 235 32.68 -16.54 7.08
C VAL A 235 31.68 -17.61 6.68
N ARG A 236 30.61 -17.76 7.44
CA ARG A 236 29.50 -18.66 7.12
C ARG A 236 28.78 -18.19 5.87
N ASP A 237 28.40 -19.14 5.02
CA ASP A 237 27.58 -18.86 3.86
C ASP A 237 26.19 -18.33 4.31
N GLN A 238 25.70 -17.29 3.65
CA GLN A 238 24.42 -16.66 3.99
C GLN A 238 23.26 -17.65 3.89
N THR A 239 23.25 -18.51 2.87
CA THR A 239 22.19 -19.49 2.64
C THR A 239 22.18 -20.53 3.75
N GLU A 240 23.35 -21.04 4.12
CA GLU A 240 23.50 -21.98 5.22
C GLU A 240 23.03 -21.39 6.56
N ALA A 241 23.43 -20.15 6.86
CA ALA A 241 22.98 -19.46 8.07
C ALA A 241 21.46 -19.23 8.10
N ILE A 242 20.83 -18.94 6.96
CA ILE A 242 19.36 -18.83 6.86
C ILE A 242 18.71 -20.19 7.09
N VAL A 243 19.24 -21.27 6.51
CA VAL A 243 18.75 -22.63 6.71
C VAL A 243 18.79 -23.02 8.19
N GLU A 244 19.88 -22.69 8.91
CA GLU A 244 19.97 -22.90 10.35
C GLU A 244 18.96 -22.08 11.14
N ALA A 245 18.79 -20.80 10.80
CA ALA A 245 17.80 -19.94 11.45
C ALA A 245 16.36 -20.46 11.23
N VAL A 246 16.04 -20.93 10.02
CA VAL A 246 14.72 -21.53 9.73
C VAL A 246 14.50 -22.81 10.53
N LYS A 247 15.53 -23.66 10.70
CA LYS A 247 15.44 -24.84 11.58
C LYS A 247 15.20 -24.44 13.03
N GLU A 248 15.92 -23.44 13.54
CA GLU A 248 15.76 -22.92 14.91
C GLU A 248 14.31 -22.42 15.12
N LEU A 249 13.82 -21.57 14.22
CA LEU A 249 12.48 -20.99 14.31
C LEU A 249 11.36 -22.02 14.15
N SER A 250 11.55 -23.01 13.29
CA SER A 250 10.56 -24.09 13.08
C SER A 250 10.39 -24.96 14.34
N ALA A 251 11.37 -24.98 15.25
CA ALA A 251 11.30 -25.70 16.51
C ALA A 251 10.53 -24.94 17.62
N GLU A 252 10.31 -23.64 17.47
CA GLU A 252 9.59 -22.79 18.45
C GLU A 252 8.08 -23.02 18.41
N GLY A 253 7.53 -23.44 17.26
CA GLY A 253 6.11 -23.72 17.10
C GLY A 253 5.57 -23.38 15.71
N PRO A 254 4.24 -23.45 15.53
CA PRO A 254 3.61 -23.13 14.25
C PRO A 254 3.68 -21.62 13.95
N GLY A 255 4.06 -21.27 12.72
CA GLY A 255 4.06 -19.91 12.22
C GLY A 255 4.74 -19.80 10.86
N ASP A 256 4.47 -18.69 10.16
CA ASP A 256 5.12 -18.37 8.88
C ASP A 256 6.47 -17.68 9.12
N ILE A 257 7.43 -17.89 8.21
CA ILE A 257 8.76 -17.29 8.26
C ILE A 257 8.94 -16.37 7.06
N LEU A 258 9.24 -15.09 7.31
CA LEU A 258 9.57 -14.10 6.29
C LEU A 258 11.08 -13.86 6.26
N VAL A 259 11.73 -14.19 5.13
CA VAL A 259 13.16 -13.97 4.92
C VAL A 259 13.38 -12.78 3.98
N PHE A 260 14.18 -11.82 4.41
CA PHE A 260 14.57 -10.66 3.59
C PHE A 260 15.93 -10.91 2.93
N LEU A 261 15.95 -10.83 1.60
CA LEU A 261 17.15 -11.07 0.78
C LEU A 261 17.36 -9.92 -0.22
N PRO A 262 18.62 -9.64 -0.60
CA PRO A 262 18.96 -8.42 -1.34
C PRO A 262 18.59 -8.46 -2.82
N GLY A 263 18.42 -9.64 -3.41
CA GLY A 263 18.26 -9.80 -4.85
C GLY A 263 17.61 -11.11 -5.26
N GLU A 264 17.18 -11.18 -6.51
CA GLU A 264 16.50 -12.37 -7.04
C GLU A 264 17.38 -13.61 -7.04
N ARG A 265 18.69 -13.46 -7.28
CA ARG A 265 19.61 -14.61 -7.27
C ARG A 265 19.65 -15.24 -5.89
N GLU A 266 19.89 -14.40 -4.87
CA GLU A 266 19.95 -14.82 -3.48
C GLU A 266 18.62 -15.42 -3.02
N ILE A 267 17.48 -14.85 -3.45
CA ILE A 267 16.15 -15.40 -3.18
C ILE A 267 15.98 -16.80 -3.76
N ARG A 268 16.41 -17.03 -5.01
CA ARG A 268 16.29 -18.35 -5.66
C ARG A 268 17.19 -19.37 -4.99
N ASP A 269 18.47 -19.04 -4.81
CA ASP A 269 19.46 -19.93 -4.21
C ASP A 269 19.02 -20.36 -2.80
N THR A 270 18.50 -19.42 -2.00
CA THR A 270 17.95 -19.70 -0.66
C THR A 270 16.66 -20.53 -0.72
N ALA A 271 15.76 -20.24 -1.67
CA ALA A 271 14.51 -20.97 -1.81
C ALA A 271 14.75 -22.44 -2.20
N ASP A 272 15.70 -22.69 -3.10
CA ASP A 272 16.09 -24.04 -3.53
C ASP A 272 16.68 -24.83 -2.35
N ALA A 273 17.61 -24.23 -1.59
CA ALA A 273 18.18 -24.86 -0.40
C ALA A 273 17.13 -25.18 0.69
N LEU A 274 16.17 -24.28 0.90
CA LEU A 274 15.06 -24.51 1.84
C LEU A 274 14.08 -25.56 1.34
N ALA A 275 13.82 -25.64 0.04
CA ALA A 275 12.94 -26.65 -0.54
C ALA A 275 13.52 -28.07 -0.39
N GLU A 276 14.83 -28.23 -0.55
CA GLU A 276 15.53 -29.50 -0.28
C GLU A 276 15.39 -29.91 1.19
N LEU A 277 15.55 -28.96 2.11
CA LEU A 277 15.38 -29.19 3.54
C LEU A 277 13.95 -29.65 3.85
N THR A 278 12.92 -28.95 3.36
CA THR A 278 11.52 -29.24 3.70
C THR A 278 11.04 -30.55 3.06
N ALA A 279 11.53 -30.90 1.88
CA ALA A 279 11.24 -32.18 1.22
C ALA A 279 11.73 -33.39 2.04
N SER A 280 12.79 -33.23 2.84
CA SER A 280 13.34 -34.29 3.68
C SER A 280 12.53 -34.54 4.97
N THR A 281 11.61 -33.63 5.34
CA THR A 281 10.88 -33.67 6.61
C THR A 281 9.52 -34.38 6.45
N ARG A 282 9.43 -35.65 6.89
CA ARG A 282 8.22 -36.47 6.81
C ARG A 282 7.17 -36.03 7.86
N GLY A 283 6.32 -35.04 7.56
CA GLY A 283 5.26 -34.68 8.51
C GLY A 283 4.40 -33.44 8.26
N GLY A 284 4.19 -33.01 7.02
CA GLY A 284 3.46 -31.77 6.69
C GLY A 284 4.44 -30.65 6.39
N GLY A 285 4.85 -30.56 5.13
CA GLY A 285 5.99 -29.74 4.71
C GLY A 285 5.68 -28.24 4.72
N THR A 286 6.63 -27.45 5.19
CA THR A 286 6.67 -25.99 4.99
C THR A 286 6.74 -25.68 3.50
N GLU A 287 5.79 -24.88 3.00
CA GLU A 287 5.83 -24.39 1.62
C GLU A 287 6.82 -23.24 1.52
N VAL A 288 7.74 -23.32 0.55
CA VAL A 288 8.70 -22.25 0.26
C VAL A 288 8.19 -21.44 -0.92
N VAL A 289 7.88 -20.16 -0.68
CA VAL A 289 7.33 -19.25 -1.69
C VAL A 289 8.28 -18.06 -1.92
N PRO A 290 9.04 -18.03 -3.03
CA PRO A 290 9.89 -16.89 -3.34
C PRO A 290 9.06 -15.68 -3.79
N LEU A 291 9.53 -14.47 -3.46
CA LEU A 291 8.86 -13.21 -3.85
C LEU A 291 9.86 -12.17 -4.38
N TYR A 292 9.77 -11.88 -5.68
CA TYR A 292 10.56 -10.82 -6.33
C TYR A 292 9.82 -10.19 -7.52
N SER A 293 10.31 -9.03 -7.97
CA SER A 293 9.59 -8.13 -8.90
C SER A 293 9.32 -8.71 -10.28
N ARG A 294 10.14 -9.66 -10.75
CA ARG A 294 10.02 -10.31 -12.09
C ARG A 294 9.06 -11.49 -12.14
N LEU A 295 8.58 -11.98 -11.00
CA LEU A 295 7.55 -13.04 -10.96
C LEU A 295 6.28 -12.60 -11.71
N SER A 296 5.57 -13.58 -12.27
CA SER A 296 4.23 -13.34 -12.77
C SER A 296 3.31 -12.93 -11.63
N ALA A 297 2.21 -12.28 -11.97
CA ALA A 297 1.24 -11.89 -10.96
C ALA A 297 0.65 -13.09 -10.20
N ALA A 298 0.38 -14.20 -10.89
CA ALA A 298 -0.16 -15.40 -10.25
C ALA A 298 0.81 -15.94 -9.19
N GLU A 299 2.11 -15.95 -9.49
CA GLU A 299 3.15 -16.38 -8.55
C GLU A 299 3.29 -15.41 -7.36
N GLN A 300 3.24 -14.10 -7.62
CA GLN A 300 3.24 -13.08 -6.56
C GLN A 300 2.03 -13.20 -5.62
N HIS A 301 0.91 -13.74 -6.10
CA HIS A 301 -0.27 -13.95 -5.25
C HIS A 301 -0.16 -15.16 -4.32
N ARG A 302 0.73 -16.11 -4.60
CA ARG A 302 0.92 -17.31 -3.77
C ARG A 302 1.44 -17.01 -2.37
N VAL A 303 2.06 -15.85 -2.13
CA VAL A 303 2.50 -15.49 -0.77
C VAL A 303 1.36 -15.15 0.19
N PHE A 304 0.12 -15.04 -0.33
CA PHE A 304 -1.07 -14.71 0.44
C PHE A 304 -2.06 -15.88 0.58
N SER A 305 -1.72 -17.06 0.05
CA SER A 305 -2.58 -18.26 0.09
C SER A 305 -2.36 -19.10 1.33
#